data_AF-A0A966YHX8-F1
#
_entry.id   AF-A0A966YHX8-F1
#
_cell.length_a   1.000
_cell.length_b   1.000
_cell.length_c   1.000
_cell.angle_alpha   90.00
_cell.angle_beta   90.00
_cell.angle_gamma   90.00
#
_symmetry.space_group_name_H-M   'P 1'
#
loop_
_entity.id
_entity.type
_entity.pdbx_description
1 polymer ?
#
loop_
_entity_poly.entity_id
_entity_poly.type
_entity_poly.pdbx_seq_one_letter_code
_entity_poly.pdbx_strand_id
1 'polypeptide(L)'
;MPPSPALPDATTLPLRSHTDVAILGGGFAGICMAIRLKQQGHHDLTIFEKASSLGGTWRDNTYPGCGCDVPSDLYSLSFEQNPDWSRTFASQQEILDYLRRV
;
A
#
# COMPACT_ATOMS: atom_id res chain seq x y z
N MET A 1 -23.19 11.86 30.83
CA MET A 1 -22.23 11.77 29.71
C MET A 1 -23.05 11.76 28.44
N PRO A 2 -22.92 12.73 27.52
CA PRO A 2 -23.58 12.58 26.23
C PRO A 2 -22.97 11.36 25.50
N PRO A 3 -23.75 10.60 24.73
CA PRO A 3 -23.21 9.51 23.93
C PRO A 3 -22.19 10.07 22.93
N SER A 4 -21.09 9.33 22.73
CA SER A 4 -20.11 9.61 21.69
C SER A 4 -20.82 9.69 20.33
N PRO A 5 -20.52 10.68 19.46
CA PRO A 5 -21.13 10.73 18.14
C PRO A 5 -20.79 9.44 17.39
N ALA A 6 -21.83 8.80 16.83
CA ALA A 6 -21.67 7.63 15.99
C ALA A 6 -20.78 7.99 14.78
N LEU A 7 -19.81 7.14 14.47
CA LEU A 7 -19.04 7.26 13.23
C LEU A 7 -20.04 7.21 12.06
N PRO A 8 -19.85 8.03 11.01
CA PRO A 8 -20.77 8.06 9.88
C PRO A 8 -20.87 6.67 9.22
N ASP A 9 -22.10 6.28 8.92
CA ASP A 9 -22.43 5.03 8.26
C ASP A 9 -21.77 4.99 6.88
N ALA A 10 -20.96 3.96 6.60
CA ALA A 10 -20.17 3.84 5.37
C ALA A 10 -21.03 3.83 4.09
N THR A 11 -22.36 3.71 4.24
CA THR A 11 -23.37 3.70 3.17
C THR A 11 -23.75 5.09 2.66
N THR A 12 -23.25 6.19 3.25
CA THR A 12 -23.58 7.57 2.81
C THR A 12 -22.49 8.25 1.98
N LEU A 13 -21.35 7.60 1.76
CA LEU A 13 -20.37 8.10 0.79
C LEU A 13 -20.95 7.92 -0.62
N PRO A 14 -20.96 8.95 -1.47
CA PRO A 14 -21.42 8.79 -2.85
C PRO A 14 -20.60 7.68 -3.50
N LEU A 15 -21.28 6.60 -3.90
CA LEU A 15 -20.66 5.54 -4.69
C LEU A 15 -20.14 6.19 -5.96
N ARG A 16 -18.82 6.30 -6.10
CA ARG A 16 -18.22 6.71 -7.38
C ARG A 16 -18.62 5.65 -8.40
N SER A 17 -19.54 6.01 -9.30
CA SER A 17 -20.00 5.13 -10.37
C SER A 17 -18.98 4.99 -11.51
N HIS A 18 -17.92 5.79 -11.47
CA HIS A 18 -16.90 5.86 -12.50
C HIS A 18 -15.53 6.14 -11.87
N THR A 19 -14.49 5.53 -12.44
CA THR A 19 -13.09 5.93 -12.26
C THR A 19 -12.39 5.69 -13.59
N ASP A 20 -11.54 6.63 -14.03
CA ASP A 20 -10.82 6.48 -15.31
C ASP A 20 -9.84 5.30 -15.29
N VAL A 21 -9.18 5.06 -14.15
CA VAL A 21 -8.22 3.96 -13.98
C VAL A 21 -8.51 3.14 -12.73
N ALA A 22 -8.84 1.86 -12.92
CA ALA A 22 -8.98 0.88 -11.86
C ALA A 22 -7.69 0.04 -11.72
N ILE A 23 -7.08 0.07 -10.53
CA ILE A 23 -5.89 -0.72 -10.20
C ILE A 23 -6.32 -1.85 -9.26
N LEU A 24 -6.07 -3.10 -9.65
CA LEU A 24 -6.41 -4.26 -8.81
C LEU A 24 -5.17 -4.71 -8.02
N GLY A 25 -5.25 -4.62 -6.70
CA GLY A 25 -4.20 -5.03 -5.76
C GLY A 25 -3.44 -3.86 -5.15
N GLY A 26 -3.34 -3.86 -3.81
CA GLY A 26 -2.69 -2.83 -3.00
C GLY A 26 -1.28 -3.19 -2.56
N GLY A 27 -0.52 -3.94 -3.37
CA GLY A 27 0.89 -4.25 -3.12
C GLY A 27 1.85 -3.28 -3.83
N PHE A 28 3.14 -3.62 -3.85
CA PHE A 28 4.20 -2.84 -4.51
C PHE A 28 3.83 -2.33 -5.91
N ALA A 29 3.34 -3.22 -6.78
CA ALA A 29 3.02 -2.88 -8.16
C ALA A 29 1.85 -1.89 -8.25
N GLY A 30 0.78 -2.09 -7.47
CA GLY A 30 -0.39 -1.21 -7.48
C GLY A 30 -0.08 0.18 -6.91
N ILE A 31 0.69 0.24 -5.83
CA ILE A 31 1.18 1.50 -5.24
C ILE A 31 2.08 2.23 -6.23
N CYS A 32 3.05 1.54 -6.83
CA CYS A 32 3.93 2.11 -7.85
C CYS A 32 3.14 2.67 -9.04
N MET A 33 2.17 1.90 -9.56
CA MET A 33 1.31 2.32 -10.66
C MET A 33 0.53 3.59 -10.31
N ALA A 34 -0.10 3.63 -9.14
CA ALA A 34 -0.85 4.81 -8.70
C ALA A 34 0.04 6.05 -8.57
N ILE A 35 1.26 5.92 -8.04
CA ILE A 35 2.21 7.03 -7.95
C ILE A 35 2.61 7.52 -9.34
N ARG A 36 2.97 6.62 -10.25
CA ARG A 36 3.38 6.98 -11.62
C ARG A 36 2.26 7.65 -12.40
N LEU A 37 1.03 7.15 -12.30
CA LEU A 37 -0.14 7.76 -12.93
C LEU A 37 -0.41 9.16 -12.36
N LYS A 38 -0.35 9.34 -11.04
CA LYS A 38 -0.45 10.67 -10.42
C LYS A 38 0.63 11.63 -10.90
N GLN A 39 1.88 11.18 -11.03
CA GLN A 39 2.99 11.98 -11.56
C GLN A 39 2.77 12.39 -13.04
N GLN A 40 2.02 11.60 -13.80
CA GLN A 40 1.65 11.89 -15.19
C GLN A 40 0.39 12.75 -15.35
N GLY A 41 -0.22 13.19 -14.23
CA GLY A 41 -1.42 14.02 -14.24
C GLY A 41 -2.74 13.24 -14.26
N HIS A 42 -2.71 11.92 -14.10
CA HIS A 42 -3.92 11.11 -13.93
C HIS A 42 -4.32 11.10 -12.45
N HIS A 43 -5.46 11.73 -12.13
CA HIS A 43 -5.90 11.90 -10.75
C HIS A 43 -7.19 11.15 -10.42
N ASP A 44 -7.98 10.73 -11.41
CA ASP A 44 -9.14 9.85 -11.19
C ASP A 44 -8.71 8.38 -11.31
N LEU A 45 -8.23 7.84 -10.20
CA LEU A 45 -7.84 6.45 -10.10
C LEU A 45 -8.24 5.86 -8.76
N THR A 46 -8.57 4.58 -8.77
CA THR A 46 -8.98 3.82 -7.57
C THR A 46 -8.19 2.52 -7.49
N ILE A 47 -7.54 2.28 -6.35
CA ILE A 47 -6.96 0.97 -6.04
C ILE A 47 -8.03 0.13 -5.33
N PHE A 48 -8.34 -1.02 -5.89
CA PHE A 48 -9.18 -2.03 -5.25
C PHE A 48 -8.29 -3.10 -4.62
N GLU A 49 -8.32 -3.18 -3.31
CA GLU A 49 -7.65 -4.20 -2.52
C GLU A 49 -8.70 -5.04 -1.79
N LYS A 50 -8.53 -6.36 -1.80
CA LYS A 50 -9.44 -7.28 -1.14
C LYS A 50 -9.33 -7.19 0.38
N ALA A 51 -8.13 -6.96 0.88
CA ALA A 51 -7.88 -6.79 2.31
C ALA A 51 -8.25 -5.40 2.82
N SER A 52 -8.27 -5.24 4.14
CA SER A 52 -8.58 -3.96 4.80
C SER A 52 -7.42 -2.96 4.82
N SER A 53 -6.24 -3.32 4.28
CA SER A 53 -5.05 -2.46 4.26
C SER A 53 -4.14 -2.78 3.08
N LEU A 54 -3.26 -1.85 2.73
CA LEU A 54 -2.24 -2.02 1.69
C LEU A 54 -1.07 -2.89 2.19
N GLY A 55 -0.29 -3.43 1.25
CA GLY A 55 0.94 -4.19 1.51
C GLY A 55 1.08 -5.46 0.68
N GLY A 56 -0.01 -5.98 0.12
CA GLY A 56 -0.02 -7.16 -0.75
C GLY A 56 0.65 -8.37 -0.08
N THR A 57 1.61 -8.99 -0.77
CA THR A 57 2.42 -10.11 -0.24
C THR A 57 2.95 -9.85 1.16
N TRP A 58 3.45 -8.65 1.43
CA TRP A 58 4.05 -8.31 2.71
C TRP A 58 3.02 -8.04 3.80
N ARG A 59 1.75 -7.82 3.47
CA ARG A 59 0.67 -7.80 4.47
C ARG A 59 0.17 -9.21 4.77
N ASP A 60 0.02 -10.04 3.74
CA ASP A 60 -0.67 -11.33 3.85
C ASP A 60 0.20 -12.44 4.44
N ASN A 61 1.53 -12.38 4.27
CA ASN A 61 2.44 -13.42 4.76
C ASN A 61 3.05 -13.02 6.10
N THR A 62 2.72 -13.72 7.17
CA THR A 62 3.21 -13.41 8.54
C THR A 62 3.83 -14.62 9.25
N TYR A 63 4.29 -15.61 8.48
CA TYR A 63 4.93 -16.79 9.05
C TYR A 63 6.33 -16.46 9.63
N PRO A 64 6.80 -17.22 10.64
CA PRO A 64 8.11 -16.98 11.25
C PRO A 64 9.24 -17.02 10.22
N GLY A 65 10.08 -15.99 10.23
CA GLY A 65 11.21 -15.86 9.29
C GLY A 65 10.87 -15.31 7.92
N CYS A 66 9.63 -14.88 7.67
CA CYS A 66 9.25 -14.26 6.39
C CYS A 66 10.11 -13.02 6.11
N GLY A 67 10.68 -12.95 4.91
CA GLY A 67 11.58 -11.90 4.46
C GLY A 67 11.85 -12.00 2.97
N CYS A 68 12.57 -11.02 2.43
CA CYS A 68 12.94 -10.98 1.02
C CYS A 68 14.29 -11.66 0.79
N ASP A 69 14.43 -12.32 -0.35
CA ASP A 69 15.68 -12.90 -0.86
C ASP A 69 16.49 -11.92 -1.73
N VAL A 70 15.92 -10.75 -2.05
CA VAL A 70 16.59 -9.64 -2.74
C VAL A 70 17.26 -8.74 -1.69
N PRO A 71 18.50 -8.27 -1.94
CA PRO A 71 19.13 -7.27 -1.08
C PRO A 71 18.23 -6.04 -0.90
N SER A 72 18.05 -5.58 0.35
CA SER A 72 17.08 -4.53 0.72
C SER A 72 17.28 -3.24 -0.07
N ASP A 73 18.53 -2.87 -0.34
CA ASP A 73 18.90 -1.69 -1.15
C ASP A 73 18.34 -1.76 -2.59
N LEU A 74 18.10 -2.97 -3.10
CA LEU A 74 17.52 -3.21 -4.43
C LEU A 74 16.01 -3.44 -4.37
N TYR A 75 15.43 -3.56 -3.17
CA TYR A 75 14.02 -3.87 -2.96
C TYR A 75 13.21 -2.66 -2.48
N SER A 76 13.52 -1.50 -3.06
CA SER A 76 12.78 -0.23 -2.90
C SER A 76 12.27 0.24 -4.26
N LEU A 77 11.21 1.06 -4.28
CA LEU A 77 10.83 1.78 -5.48
C LEU A 77 11.98 2.69 -5.91
N SER A 78 12.32 2.68 -7.20
CA SER A 78 13.51 3.39 -7.72
C SER A 78 13.51 4.90 -7.47
N PHE A 79 12.35 5.49 -7.17
CA PHE A 79 12.15 6.91 -6.89
C PHE A 79 11.89 7.22 -5.41
N GLU A 80 11.83 6.20 -4.54
CA GLU A 80 11.59 6.34 -3.10
C GLU A 80 12.43 5.29 -2.37
N GLN A 81 13.75 5.50 -2.36
CA GLN A 81 14.71 4.60 -1.72
C GLN A 81 14.57 4.66 -0.19
N ASN A 82 14.81 3.54 0.49
CA ASN A 82 14.85 3.49 1.95
C ASN A 82 16.30 3.31 2.42
N PRO A 83 16.97 4.35 2.96
CA PRO A 83 18.34 4.23 3.45
C PRO A 83 18.43 3.53 4.82
N ASP A 84 17.29 3.37 5.50
CA ASP A 84 17.22 2.93 6.90
C ASP A 84 16.93 1.43 7.04
N TRP A 85 17.22 0.62 6.01
CA TRP A 85 17.12 -0.84 6.13
C TRP A 85 18.06 -1.35 7.22
N SER A 86 17.50 -2.10 8.17
CA SER A 86 18.22 -2.63 9.33
C SER A 86 19.16 -3.78 9.00
N ARG A 87 18.98 -4.43 7.84
CA ARG A 87 19.74 -5.61 7.40
C ARG A 87 19.72 -5.78 5.88
N THR A 88 20.68 -6.54 5.36
CA THR A 88 20.82 -6.83 3.91
C THR A 88 19.60 -7.51 3.30
N PHE A 89 18.86 -8.32 4.06
CA PHE A 89 17.65 -9.01 3.59
C PHE A 89 16.48 -8.70 4.53
N ALA A 90 15.75 -7.62 4.25
CA ALA A 90 14.73 -7.05 5.12
C ALA A 90 13.66 -8.08 5.54
N SER A 91 13.13 -7.90 6.74
CA SER A 91 12.02 -8.73 7.23
C SER A 91 10.73 -8.36 6.52
N GLN A 92 9.76 -9.27 6.51
CA GLN A 92 8.43 -8.94 5.98
C GLN A 92 7.83 -7.70 6.65
N GLN A 93 7.95 -7.59 7.98
CA GLN A 93 7.39 -6.45 8.72
C GLN A 93 8.04 -5.13 8.29
N GLU A 94 9.35 -5.12 8.13
CA GLU A 94 10.11 -3.93 7.71
C GLU A 94 9.74 -3.50 6.29
N ILE A 95 9.54 -4.45 5.37
CA ILE A 95 9.10 -4.15 4.00
C ILE A 95 7.65 -3.64 3.99
N LEU A 96 6.79 -4.20 4.83
CA LEU A 96 5.42 -3.72 4.99
C LEU A 96 5.39 -2.29 5.53
N ASP A 97 6.25 -1.96 6.50
CA ASP A 97 6.34 -0.62 7.06
C ASP A 97 6.93 0.39 6.06
N TYR A 98 7.90 -0.03 5.25
CA TYR A 98 8.34 0.75 4.10
C TYR A 98 7.17 1.07 3.15
N LEU A 99 6.38 0.07 2.74
CA LEU A 99 5.24 0.28 1.84
C LEU A 99 4.14 1.18 2.43
N ARG A 100 3.98 1.22 3.75
CA ARG A 100 3.01 2.10 4.42
C ARG A 100 3.46 3.56 4.49
N ARG A 101 4.77 3.80 4.40
CA ARG A 101 5.37 5.14 4.41
C ARG A 101 5.32 5.80 3.02
N VAL A 102 5.48 4.99 1.97
CA VAL A 102 5.37 5.39 0.56
C VAL A 102 3.95 5.86 0.22
#